data_AF-A0A1B6G159-F1
#
_entry.id   AF-A0A1B6G159-F1
#
_cell.length_a   1.000
_cell.length_b   1.000
_cell.length_c   1.000
_cell.angle_alpha   90.00
_cell.angle_beta   90.00
_cell.angle_gamma   90.00
#
_symmetry.space_group_name_H-M   'P 1'
#
loop_
_entity.id
_entity.type
_entity.pdbx_description
1 polymer ?
#
loop_
_entity_poly.entity_id
_entity_poly.type
_entity_poly.pdbx_seq_one_letter_code
_entity_poly.pdbx_strand_id
1 'polypeptide(L)'
;VSNTLLSKVRKNDMGEVVILDADNNTVETPFQDLESLPQDVVRNLRAQLRNRAALLGDGVSRAFLRALVQLIGGYRDALRFHQGEKITFSEDAFVESRPPSMQPFLRKMLELQIFQQ
;
A
#
# COMPACT_ATOMS: atom_id res chain seq x y z
N VAL A 1 -5.49 28.73 -12.66
CA VAL A 1 -6.83 28.64 -12.01
C VAL A 1 -7.01 27.15 -11.73
N SER A 2 -6.85 26.62 -10.52
CA SER A 2 -7.45 27.01 -9.24
C SER A 2 -6.53 26.72 -8.05
N ASN A 3 -6.04 27.78 -7.39
CA ASN A 3 -5.28 27.70 -6.14
C ASN A 3 -5.98 28.50 -5.01
N THR A 4 -7.31 28.37 -4.93
CA THR A 4 -8.17 29.27 -4.13
C THR A 4 -8.79 28.61 -2.91
N LEU A 5 -8.77 27.28 -2.79
CA LEU A 5 -9.24 26.58 -1.59
C LEU A 5 -8.07 26.20 -0.67
N LEU A 6 -7.01 25.58 -1.21
CA LEU A 6 -5.84 25.19 -0.40
C LEU A 6 -5.20 26.40 0.31
N SER A 7 -5.15 27.55 -0.35
CA SER A 7 -4.67 28.81 0.23
C SER A 7 -5.57 29.39 1.34
N LYS A 8 -6.85 28.98 1.39
CA LYS A 8 -7.79 29.34 2.46
C LYS A 8 -7.78 28.34 3.61
N VAL A 9 -7.19 27.17 3.42
CA VAL A 9 -7.06 26.15 4.47
C VAL A 9 -5.92 26.55 5.40
N ARG A 10 -6.22 26.64 6.70
CA ARG A 10 -5.20 26.85 7.73
C ARG A 10 -4.49 25.52 7.97
N LYS A 11 -3.25 25.39 7.49
CA LYS A 11 -2.44 24.15 7.65
C LYS A 11 -2.38 23.66 9.11
N ASN A 12 -2.33 24.58 10.07
CA ASN A 12 -2.28 24.24 11.51
C ASN A 12 -3.56 23.56 12.03
N ASP A 13 -4.70 23.74 11.38
CA ASP A 13 -5.98 23.17 11.82
C ASP A 13 -6.22 21.77 11.21
N MET A 14 -5.36 21.32 10.28
CA MET A 14 -5.53 20.05 9.55
C MET A 14 -4.99 18.82 10.28
N GLY A 15 -4.14 19.00 11.30
CA GLY A 15 -3.40 17.89 11.91
C GLY A 15 -2.31 17.32 10.99
N GLU A 16 -1.96 16.05 11.18
CA GLU A 16 -0.95 15.35 10.37
C GLU A 16 -1.58 14.83 9.08
N VAL A 17 -1.32 15.49 7.95
CA VAL A 17 -1.93 15.19 6.64
C VAL A 17 -0.88 15.06 5.54
N VAL A 18 -1.18 14.23 4.53
CA VAL A 18 -0.41 14.16 3.29
C VAL A 18 -1.05 15.07 2.25
N ILE A 19 -0.27 15.97 1.65
CA ILE A 19 -0.73 16.93 0.64
C ILE A 19 -0.01 16.63 -0.67
N LEU A 20 -0.78 16.34 -1.72
CA LEU A 20 -0.30 16.23 -3.10
C LEU A 20 -0.72 17.49 -3.86
N ASP A 21 0.26 18.30 -4.27
CA ASP A 21 0.06 19.35 -5.26
C ASP A 21 0.31 18.75 -6.65
N ALA A 22 -0.77 18.44 -7.35
CA ALA A 22 -0.71 17.83 -8.68
C ALA A 22 -0.24 18.80 -9.78
N ASP A 23 -0.38 20.12 -9.57
CA ASP A 23 0.03 21.15 -10.53
C ASP A 23 1.56 21.30 -10.53
N ASN A 24 2.16 21.27 -9.34
CA ASN A 24 3.62 21.39 -9.16
C ASN A 24 4.33 20.03 -8.98
N ASN A 25 3.57 18.94 -8.94
CA ASN A 25 4.07 17.58 -8.70
C ASN A 25 4.90 17.46 -7.41
N THR A 26 4.42 18.09 -6.33
CA THR A 26 5.05 18.04 -5.00
C THR A 26 4.18 17.27 -4.02
N VAL A 27 4.83 16.58 -3.09
CA VAL A 27 4.17 15.86 -1.98
C VAL A 27 4.76 16.37 -0.67
N GLU A 28 3.91 16.94 0.18
CA GLU A 28 4.24 17.27 1.57
C GLU A 28 3.68 16.15 2.46
N THR A 29 4.51 15.55 3.32
CA THR A 29 4.08 14.50 4.25
C THR A 29 4.88 14.59 5.56
N PRO A 30 4.23 14.47 6.73
CA PRO A 30 4.93 14.31 8.01
C PRO A 30 5.40 12.87 8.25
N PHE A 31 4.95 11.90 7.42
CA PHE A 31 5.16 10.47 7.60
C PHE A 31 6.27 9.90 6.71
N GLN A 32 6.83 8.77 7.12
CA GLN A 32 7.84 8.00 6.37
C GLN A 32 7.24 6.69 5.79
N ASP A 33 5.99 6.73 5.32
CA ASP A 33 5.25 5.53 4.90
C ASP A 33 5.95 4.75 3.80
N LEU A 34 6.53 5.46 2.82
CA LEU A 34 7.22 4.85 1.69
C LEU A 34 8.49 4.09 2.11
N GLU A 35 9.16 4.55 3.17
CA GLU A 35 10.35 3.87 3.73
C GLU A 35 9.95 2.61 4.50
N SER A 36 8.76 2.60 5.10
CA SER A 36 8.22 1.45 5.81
C SER A 36 7.75 0.31 4.90
N LEU A 37 7.60 0.57 3.59
CA LEU A 37 7.29 -0.45 2.60
C LEU A 37 8.53 -1.30 2.28
N PRO A 38 8.34 -2.58 1.90
CA PRO A 38 9.40 -3.41 1.33
C PRO A 38 10.06 -2.75 0.12
N GLN A 39 11.33 -2.38 0.24
CA GLN A 39 12.03 -1.54 -0.74
C GLN A 39 12.24 -2.22 -2.09
N ASP A 40 12.31 -3.55 -2.12
CA ASP A 40 12.34 -4.35 -3.33
C ASP A 40 11.04 -4.22 -4.13
N VAL A 41 9.88 -4.27 -3.46
CA VAL A 41 8.56 -4.06 -4.09
C VAL A 41 8.45 -2.64 -4.65
N VAL A 42 8.85 -1.63 -3.87
CA VAL A 42 8.85 -0.21 -4.29
C VAL A 42 9.74 -0.01 -5.52
N ARG A 43 10.97 -0.55 -5.49
CA ARG A 43 11.91 -0.46 -6.61
C ARG A 43 11.36 -1.11 -7.87
N ASN A 44 10.79 -2.31 -7.74
CA ASN A 44 10.22 -3.05 -8.86
C ASN A 44 9.03 -2.32 -9.47
N LEU A 45 8.13 -1.78 -8.64
CA LEU A 45 6.99 -0.98 -9.10
C LEU A 45 7.47 0.29 -9.82
N ARG A 46 8.41 1.04 -9.24
CA ARG A 46 9.01 2.22 -9.89
C ARG A 46 9.64 1.90 -11.24
N ALA A 47 10.34 0.77 -11.36
CA ALA A 47 10.94 0.34 -12.61
C ALA A 47 9.87 0.04 -13.68
N GLN A 48 8.79 -0.64 -13.30
CA GLN A 48 7.66 -0.92 -14.20
C GLN A 48 6.96 0.37 -14.65
N LEU A 49 6.73 1.32 -13.74
CA LEU A 49 6.11 2.61 -14.04
C LEU A 49 6.99 3.54 -14.89
N ARG A 50 8.30 3.31 -14.96
CA ARG A 50 9.21 4.05 -15.86
C ARG A 50 9.24 3.48 -17.28
N ASN A 51 8.86 2.22 -17.47
CA ASN A 51 8.87 1.56 -18.76
C ASN A 51 7.60 1.92 -19.57
N ARG A 52 7.66 3.00 -20.34
CA ARG A 52 6.53 3.50 -21.15
C ARG A 52 5.92 2.44 -22.09
N ALA A 53 6.71 1.52 -22.63
CA ALA A 53 6.21 0.46 -23.50
C ALA A 53 5.33 -0.55 -22.74
N ALA A 54 5.61 -0.77 -21.45
CA ALA A 54 4.85 -1.65 -20.58
C ALA A 54 3.58 -1.00 -20.00
N LEU A 55 3.34 0.29 -20.25
CA LEU A 55 2.20 1.04 -19.71
C LEU A 55 0.99 1.13 -20.65
N LEU A 56 1.09 0.63 -21.87
CA LEU A 56 -0.04 0.62 -22.82
C LEU A 56 -1.18 -0.27 -22.30
N GLY A 57 -2.42 0.19 -22.44
CA GLY A 57 -3.60 -0.54 -21.97
C GLY A 57 -3.70 -0.59 -20.44
N ASP A 58 -3.74 -1.79 -19.88
CA ASP A 58 -3.88 -2.04 -18.44
C ASP A 58 -2.54 -2.14 -17.68
N GLY A 59 -1.44 -1.71 -18.31
CA GLY A 59 -0.08 -1.83 -17.79
C GLY A 59 0.14 -1.20 -16.41
N VAL A 60 -0.42 0.00 -16.17
CA VAL A 60 -0.38 0.65 -14.85
C VAL A 60 -1.09 -0.21 -13.81
N SER A 61 -2.33 -0.61 -14.07
CA SER A 61 -3.14 -1.44 -13.17
C SER A 61 -2.45 -2.76 -12.85
N ARG A 62 -1.86 -3.43 -13.85
CA ARG A 62 -1.10 -4.68 -13.67
C ARG A 62 0.14 -4.48 -12.81
N ALA A 63 0.84 -3.36 -12.93
CA ALA A 63 2.02 -3.07 -12.12
C ALA A 63 1.64 -2.97 -10.63
N PHE A 64 0.59 -2.22 -10.31
CA PHE A 64 0.07 -2.13 -8.95
C PHE A 64 -0.50 -3.46 -8.44
N LEU A 65 -1.23 -4.21 -9.26
CA LEU A 65 -1.74 -5.53 -8.88
C LEU A 65 -0.61 -6.51 -8.53
N ARG A 66 0.48 -6.51 -9.32
CA ARG A 66 1.67 -7.32 -9.02
C ARG A 66 2.33 -6.91 -7.71
N ALA A 67 2.40 -5.62 -7.43
CA ALA A 67 2.91 -5.13 -6.14
C ALA A 67 2.02 -5.60 -4.99
N LEU A 68 0.69 -5.51 -5.11
CA LEU A 68 -0.25 -6.03 -4.13
C LEU A 68 -0.05 -7.53 -3.91
N VAL A 69 0.04 -8.35 -4.96
CA VAL A 69 0.30 -9.80 -4.81
C VAL A 69 1.61 -10.09 -4.08
N GLN A 70 2.67 -9.31 -4.34
CA GLN A 70 3.94 -9.45 -3.60
C GLN A 70 3.78 -9.11 -2.12
N LEU A 71 3.06 -8.04 -1.80
CA LEU A 71 2.83 -7.60 -0.43
C LEU A 71 1.92 -8.60 0.32
N ILE A 72 0.78 -8.96 -0.26
CA ILE A 72 -0.37 -9.52 0.49
C ILE A 72 -0.76 -10.93 0.04
N GLY A 73 -0.14 -11.45 -1.02
CA GLY A 73 -0.49 -12.75 -1.60
C GLY A 73 -0.35 -13.97 -0.67
N GLY A 74 0.31 -13.83 0.48
CA GLY A 74 0.39 -14.86 1.52
C GLY A 74 -0.89 -15.04 2.34
N TYR A 75 -1.91 -14.19 2.14
CA TYR A 75 -3.19 -14.26 2.88
C TYR A 75 -3.88 -15.63 2.75
N ARG A 76 -3.68 -16.35 1.64
CA ARG A 76 -4.27 -17.66 1.44
C ARG A 76 -3.73 -18.70 2.43
N ASP A 77 -2.45 -18.60 2.78
CA ASP A 77 -1.80 -19.51 3.72
C ASP A 77 -2.26 -19.27 5.16
N ALA A 78 -2.89 -18.11 5.41
CA ALA A 78 -3.48 -17.75 6.69
C ALA A 78 -4.93 -18.22 6.87
N LEU A 79 -5.55 -18.80 5.84
CA LEU A 79 -6.89 -19.34 5.91
C LEU A 79 -6.87 -20.72 6.58
N ARG A 80 -7.61 -20.87 7.67
CA ARG A 80 -7.77 -22.15 8.37
C ARG A 80 -9.06 -22.83 7.92
N PHE A 81 -8.91 -24.08 7.49
CA PHE A 81 -9.99 -24.95 7.05
C PHE A 81 -10.13 -26.12 8.02
N HIS A 82 -11.21 -26.14 8.79
CA HIS A 82 -11.57 -27.30 9.60
C HIS A 82 -12.90 -27.87 9.09
N GLN A 83 -12.96 -29.19 8.91
CA GLN A 83 -14.13 -29.84 8.36
C GLN A 83 -15.35 -29.63 9.27
N GLY A 84 -16.42 -29.06 8.72
CA GLY A 84 -17.63 -28.73 9.48
C GLY A 84 -17.64 -27.37 10.17
N GLU A 85 -16.53 -26.61 10.11
CA GLU A 85 -16.44 -25.25 10.67
C GLU A 85 -16.42 -24.19 9.57
N LYS A 86 -16.65 -22.93 9.98
CA LYS A 86 -16.46 -21.79 9.08
C LYS A 86 -14.96 -21.59 8.82
N ILE A 87 -14.64 -21.14 7.60
CA ILE A 87 -13.29 -20.69 7.27
C ILE A 87 -12.94 -19.51 8.17
N THR A 88 -11.77 -19.55 8.80
CA THR A 88 -11.26 -18.48 9.65
C THR A 88 -9.93 -17.97 9.10
N PHE A 89 -9.60 -16.72 9.44
CA PHE A 89 -8.33 -16.09 9.08
C PHE A 89 -7.45 -16.00 10.32
N SER A 90 -6.18 -16.40 10.19
CA SER A 90 -5.20 -16.37 11.27
C SER A 90 -4.18 -15.28 11.01
N GLU A 91 -4.28 -14.17 11.75
CA GLU A 91 -3.37 -13.03 11.63
C GLU A 91 -1.90 -13.44 11.81
N ASP A 92 -1.61 -14.29 12.79
CA ASP A 92 -0.25 -14.81 13.03
C ASP A 92 0.29 -15.58 11.82
N ALA A 93 -0.51 -16.51 11.28
CA ALA A 93 -0.13 -17.28 10.09
C ALA A 93 0.04 -16.38 8.85
N PHE A 94 -0.71 -15.29 8.75
CA PHE A 94 -0.52 -14.30 7.69
C PHE A 94 0.82 -13.59 7.80
N VAL A 95 1.18 -13.13 9.01
CA VAL A 95 2.48 -12.50 9.25
C VAL A 95 3.61 -13.49 8.99
N GLU A 96 3.46 -14.73 9.43
CA GLU A 96 4.46 -15.80 9.24
C GLU A 96 4.55 -16.32 7.79
N SER A 97 3.54 -16.07 6.95
CA SER A 97 3.55 -16.46 5.52
C SER A 97 4.64 -15.78 4.70
N ARG A 98 5.29 -14.74 5.24
CA ARG A 98 6.32 -13.96 4.55
C ARG A 98 7.65 -13.91 5.32
N PRO A 99 8.77 -13.62 4.63
CA PRO A 99 10.08 -13.46 5.26
C PRO A 99 10.07 -12.43 6.41
N PRO A 100 10.95 -12.56 7.42
CA PRO A 100 11.03 -11.66 8.57
C PRO A 100 11.12 -10.17 8.21
N SER A 101 11.75 -9.83 7.09
CA SER A 101 11.84 -8.45 6.58
C SER A 101 10.50 -7.83 6.20
N MET A 102 9.51 -8.66 5.83
CA MET A 102 8.16 -8.23 5.44
C MET A 102 7.21 -8.15 6.63
N GLN A 103 7.50 -8.86 7.73
CA GLN A 103 6.59 -8.99 8.87
C GLN A 103 6.20 -7.65 9.53
N PRO A 104 7.11 -6.66 9.71
CA PRO A 104 6.72 -5.37 10.27
C PRO A 104 5.65 -4.66 9.42
N PHE A 105 5.76 -4.77 8.09
CA PHE A 105 4.75 -4.23 7.16
C PHE A 105 3.42 -4.98 7.30
N LEU A 106 3.44 -6.31 7.35
CA LEU A 106 2.20 -7.11 7.49
C LEU A 106 1.46 -6.83 8.79
N ARG A 107 2.18 -6.63 9.90
CA ARG A 107 1.56 -6.26 11.19
C ARG A 107 0.84 -4.91 11.09
N LYS A 108 1.49 -3.89 10.52
CA LYS A 108 0.83 -2.61 10.25
C LYS A 108 -0.37 -2.76 9.31
N MET A 109 -0.28 -3.67 8.35
CA MET A 109 -1.35 -3.90 7.38
C MET A 109 -2.62 -4.47 8.04
N LEU A 110 -2.49 -5.33 9.04
CA LEU A 110 -3.61 -5.88 9.81
C LEU A 110 -4.42 -4.78 10.52
N GLU A 111 -3.78 -3.66 10.87
CA GLU A 111 -4.43 -2.50 11.49
C GLU A 111 -5.26 -1.66 10.48
N LEU A 112 -5.09 -1.89 9.17
CA LEU A 112 -5.76 -1.11 8.14
C LEU A 112 -7.20 -1.58 7.93
N GLN A 113 -8.15 -0.65 8.03
CA GLN A 113 -9.57 -0.93 7.74
C GLN A 113 -9.77 -1.49 6.33
N ILE A 114 -9.03 -1.01 5.33
CA ILE A 114 -9.13 -1.49 3.95
C ILE A 114 -8.71 -2.95 3.76
N PHE A 115 -7.94 -3.51 4.70
CA PHE A 115 -7.56 -4.92 4.68
C PHE A 115 -8.60 -5.81 5.36
N GLN A 116 -9.31 -5.26 6.34
CA GLN A 116 -10.31 -5.96 7.14
C GLN A 116 -11.69 -6.06 6.46
N GLN A 117 -11.93 -5.25 5.41
CA GLN A 117 -13.18 -5.25 4.60
C GLN A 117 -13.20 -6.38 3.57
#